data_AF-A7SYT2-F1
#
_entry.id   AF-A7SYT2-F1
#
_cell.length_a   1.000
_cell.length_b   1.000
_cell.length_c   1.000
_cell.angle_alpha   90.00
_cell.angle_beta   90.00
_cell.angle_gamma   90.00
#
_symmetry.space_group_name_H-M   'P 1'
#
loop_
_entity.id
_entity.type
_entity.pdbx_description
1 polymer ?
#
loop_
_entity_poly.entity_id
_entity_poly.type
_entity_poly.pdbx_seq_one_letter_code
_entity_poly.pdbx_strand_id
1 'polypeptide(L)'
;TFGDYLELFLQFGYTFLFSSAYPMAAFWALLNNVIEIRTDAFKMCRIFQRPFSQPASSIGAWQAAFEAMSVIAVITNCALIGMAANSAHWLPDLSPANAVLMFVAIEHFLLGVKFLVAMVIPDVPQWVQDEMAKQDYQAKLAL
;
A
#
# COMPACT_ATOMS: atom_id res chain seq x y z
N THR A 1 -16.38 6.81 6.87
CA THR A 1 -15.60 5.80 6.11
C THR A 1 -14.89 6.40 4.92
N PHE A 2 -15.55 7.08 3.96
CA PHE A 2 -14.82 7.69 2.81
C PHE A 2 -13.73 8.68 3.25
N GLY A 3 -14.06 9.62 4.14
CA GLY A 3 -13.09 10.59 4.67
C GLY A 3 -11.93 9.92 5.40
N ASP A 4 -12.24 8.94 6.26
CA ASP A 4 -11.23 8.22 7.04
C ASP A 4 -10.28 7.39 6.13
N TYR A 5 -10.81 6.73 5.09
CA TYR A 5 -9.96 6.05 4.09
C TYR A 5 -9.17 7.02 3.22
N LEU A 6 -9.73 8.18 2.87
CA LEU A 6 -9.03 9.21 2.10
C LEU A 6 -7.83 9.76 2.89
N GLU A 7 -8.00 9.96 4.20
CA GLU A 7 -6.92 10.37 5.10
C GLU A 7 -5.77 9.35 5.09
N LEU A 8 -6.08 8.07 5.28
CA LEU A 8 -5.09 6.99 5.21
C LEU A 8 -4.45 6.89 3.82
N PHE A 9 -5.22 7.08 2.75
CA PHE A 9 -4.72 7.03 1.38
C PHE A 9 -3.73 8.16 1.08
N LEU A 10 -4.02 9.38 1.53
CA LEU A 10 -3.12 10.52 1.39
C LEU A 10 -1.84 10.32 2.21
N GLN A 11 -1.97 9.86 3.46
CA GLN A 11 -0.83 9.58 4.33
C GLN A 11 0.09 8.48 3.76
N PHE A 12 -0.52 7.42 3.21
CA PHE A 12 0.21 6.39 2.47
C PHE A 12 0.92 6.97 1.25
N GLY A 13 0.24 7.81 0.46
CA GLY A 13 0.83 8.49 -0.69
C GLY A 13 2.06 9.33 -0.32
N TYR A 14 1.96 10.19 0.69
CA TYR A 14 3.09 10.99 1.17
C TYR A 14 4.27 10.13 1.63
N THR A 15 4.00 9.01 2.28
CA THR A 15 5.04 8.12 2.79
C THR A 15 5.70 7.32 1.67
N PHE A 16 4.91 6.75 0.77
CA PHE A 16 5.41 5.82 -0.25
C PHE A 16 5.97 6.53 -1.49
N LEU A 17 5.35 7.60 -1.99
CA LEU A 17 5.82 8.30 -3.20
C LEU A 17 7.19 8.96 -3.01
N PHE A 18 7.46 9.47 -1.80
CA PHE A 18 8.62 10.31 -1.51
C PHE A 18 9.60 9.68 -0.51
N SER A 19 9.51 8.36 -0.31
CA SER A 19 10.32 7.64 0.68
C SER A 19 11.83 7.83 0.47
N SER A 20 12.28 7.89 -0.78
CA SER A 20 13.68 8.09 -1.15
C SER A 20 14.17 9.51 -0.83
N ALA A 21 13.28 10.49 -0.83
CA ALA A 21 13.60 11.89 -0.53
C ALA A 21 13.48 12.21 0.97
N TYR A 22 12.50 11.63 1.66
CA TYR A 22 12.28 11.85 3.09
C TYR A 22 11.90 10.55 3.84
N PRO A 23 12.88 9.72 4.23
CA PRO A 23 12.64 8.44 4.89
C PRO A 23 11.90 8.56 6.24
N MET A 24 12.06 9.69 6.92
CA MET A 24 11.40 9.96 8.21
C MET A 24 9.88 10.11 8.10
N ALA A 25 9.30 10.24 6.89
CA ALA A 25 7.85 10.26 6.69
C ALA A 25 7.15 9.07 7.36
N ALA A 26 7.74 7.87 7.26
CA ALA A 26 7.15 6.65 7.81
C ALA A 26 7.06 6.68 9.35
N PHE A 27 8.04 7.30 10.02
CA PHE A 27 8.01 7.49 11.47
C PHE A 27 6.86 8.42 11.89
N TRP A 28 6.68 9.54 11.17
CA TRP A 28 5.58 10.46 11.43
C TRP A 28 4.22 9.84 11.14
N ALA A 29 4.10 9.06 10.07
CA ALA A 29 2.89 8.31 9.75
C ALA A 29 2.55 7.30 10.87
N LEU A 30 3.53 6.58 11.38
CA LEU A 30 3.33 5.66 12.51
C LEU A 30 2.83 6.40 13.76
N LEU A 31 3.48 7.50 14.14
CA LEU A 31 3.08 8.29 15.30
C LEU A 31 1.64 8.81 15.14
N ASN A 32 1.31 9.35 13.96
CA ASN A 32 -0.03 9.81 13.66
C ASN A 32 -1.05 8.66 13.74
N ASN A 33 -0.76 7.48 13.18
CA ASN A 33 -1.66 6.31 13.25
C ASN A 33 -1.91 5.82 14.67
N VAL A 34 -0.91 5.87 15.55
CA VAL A 34 -1.07 5.50 16.97
C VAL A 34 -2.05 6.43 17.69
N ILE A 35 -1.97 7.73 17.39
CA ILE A 35 -2.92 8.72 17.92
C ILE A 35 -4.29 8.53 17.27
N GLU A 36 -4.32 8.31 15.95
CA GLU A 36 -5.55 8.28 15.16
C GLU A 36 -6.50 7.15 15.58
N ILE A 37 -5.95 5.98 15.92
CA ILE A 37 -6.75 4.87 16.46
C ILE A 37 -7.57 5.30 17.68
N ARG A 38 -7.03 6.19 18.54
CA ARG A 38 -7.73 6.67 19.74
C ARG A 38 -8.70 7.81 19.42
N THR A 39 -8.34 8.71 18.51
CA THR A 39 -9.22 9.82 18.11
C THR A 39 -10.44 9.31 17.37
N ASP A 40 -10.30 8.34 16.46
CA ASP A 40 -11.42 7.73 15.74
C ASP A 40 -12.33 6.92 16.66
N ALA A 41 -11.76 6.18 17.61
CA ALA A 41 -12.56 5.50 18.63
C ALA A 41 -13.36 6.50 19.47
N PHE A 42 -12.76 7.63 19.86
CA PHE A 42 -13.47 8.69 20.57
C PHE A 42 -14.58 9.32 19.72
N LYS A 43 -14.30 9.60 18.44
CA LYS A 43 -15.23 10.14 17.46
C LYS A 43 -16.49 9.26 17.34
N MET A 44 -16.31 7.95 17.24
CA MET A 44 -17.41 6.99 17.15
C MET A 44 -18.19 6.80 18.46
N CYS A 45 -17.51 6.86 19.61
CA CYS A 45 -18.13 6.60 20.92
C CYS A 45 -18.79 7.82 21.56
N ARG A 46 -18.32 9.04 21.25
CA ARG A 46 -18.70 10.25 21.99
C ARG A 46 -19.21 11.40 21.11
N ILE A 47 -18.90 11.41 19.81
CA ILE A 47 -19.27 12.52 18.92
C ILE A 47 -20.45 12.14 18.03
N PHE A 48 -20.38 10.99 17.35
CA PHE A 48 -21.42 10.58 16.40
C PHE A 48 -22.56 9.78 17.04
N GLN A 49 -23.72 9.83 16.40
CA GLN A 49 -24.80 8.88 16.65
C GLN A 49 -24.43 7.50 16.12
N ARG A 50 -24.97 6.44 16.73
CA ARG A 50 -24.68 5.07 16.36
C ARG A 50 -25.04 4.82 14.87
N PRO A 51 -24.07 4.46 14.02
CA PRO A 51 -24.35 4.16 12.62
C PRO A 51 -25.07 2.82 12.48
N PHE A 52 -25.83 2.66 11.40
CA PHE A 52 -26.38 1.36 11.02
C PHE A 52 -25.27 0.47 10.47
N SER A 53 -25.26 -0.80 10.90
CA SER A 53 -24.32 -1.79 10.43
C SER A 53 -24.61 -2.14 8.96
N GLN A 54 -23.59 -2.02 8.11
CA GLN A 54 -23.64 -2.53 6.74
C GLN A 54 -22.65 -3.68 6.63
N PRO A 55 -23.08 -4.87 6.15
CA PRO A 55 -22.16 -5.97 5.92
C PRO A 55 -21.20 -5.61 4.77
N ALA A 56 -19.90 -5.80 5.01
CA ALA A 56 -18.87 -5.61 4.00
C ALA A 56 -17.84 -6.74 4.12
N SER A 57 -17.43 -7.30 2.99
CA SER A 57 -16.45 -8.38 2.91
C SER A 57 -15.02 -7.88 2.64
N SER A 58 -14.86 -6.63 2.23
CA SER A 58 -13.57 -6.00 1.94
C SER A 58 -13.64 -4.48 2.07
N ILE A 59 -12.48 -3.82 1.91
CA ILE A 59 -12.38 -2.35 1.83
C ILE A 59 -12.87 -1.79 0.47
N GLY A 60 -13.24 -2.67 -0.47
CA GLY A 60 -13.76 -2.32 -1.78
C GLY A 60 -12.73 -1.67 -2.70
N ALA A 61 -13.13 -0.61 -3.40
CA ALA A 61 -12.30 0.09 -4.40
C ALA A 61 -10.99 0.68 -3.82
N TRP A 62 -10.92 0.89 -2.51
CA TRP A 62 -9.70 1.36 -1.85
C TRP A 62 -8.53 0.40 -2.05
N GLN A 63 -8.77 -0.90 -2.11
CA GLN A 63 -7.71 -1.90 -2.38
C GLN A 63 -6.99 -1.58 -3.69
N ALA A 64 -7.75 -1.43 -4.78
CA ALA A 64 -7.21 -1.07 -6.09
C ALA A 64 -6.52 0.31 -6.07
N ALA A 65 -7.03 1.27 -5.28
CA ALA A 65 -6.41 2.58 -5.14
C ALA A 65 -5.03 2.49 -4.47
N PHE A 66 -4.90 1.76 -3.36
CA PHE A 66 -3.61 1.53 -2.68
C PHE A 66 -2.63 0.76 -3.57
N GLU A 67 -3.10 -0.24 -4.31
CA GLU A 67 -2.28 -0.98 -5.27
C GLU A 67 -1.77 -0.07 -6.40
N ALA A 68 -2.63 0.77 -6.97
CA ALA A 68 -2.23 1.73 -8.01
C ALA A 68 -1.18 2.72 -7.46
N MET A 69 -1.41 3.26 -6.25
CA MET A 69 -0.47 4.16 -5.59
C MET A 69 0.89 3.48 -5.36
N SER A 70 0.91 2.20 -4.99
CA SER A 70 2.16 1.45 -4.78
C SER A 70 2.96 1.26 -6.07
N VAL A 71 2.30 1.11 -7.23
CA VAL A 71 2.97 1.05 -8.54
C VAL A 71 3.58 2.41 -8.88
N ILE A 72 2.79 3.48 -8.74
CA ILE A 72 3.26 4.85 -9.00
C ILE A 72 4.44 5.19 -8.09
N ALA A 73 4.42 4.76 -6.82
CA ALA A 73 5.52 4.95 -5.89
C ALA A 73 6.84 4.35 -6.36
N VAL A 74 6.84 3.15 -6.95
CA VAL A 74 8.09 2.55 -7.49
C VAL A 74 8.68 3.46 -8.58
N ILE A 75 7.84 3.92 -9.50
CA ILE A 75 8.25 4.82 -10.60
C ILE A 75 8.79 6.14 -10.04
N THR A 76 8.06 6.77 -9.12
CA THR A 76 8.45 8.06 -8.52
C THR A 76 9.77 7.96 -7.76
N ASN A 77 9.97 6.94 -6.92
CA ASN A 77 11.22 6.80 -6.16
C ASN A 77 12.40 6.49 -7.09
N CYS A 78 12.23 5.66 -8.13
CA CYS A 78 13.28 5.41 -9.11
C CYS A 78 13.68 6.70 -9.85
N ALA A 79 12.69 7.51 -10.25
CA ALA A 79 12.94 8.81 -10.88
C ALA A 79 13.65 9.80 -9.93
N LEU A 80 13.23 9.90 -8.67
CA LEU A 80 13.85 10.77 -7.67
C LEU A 80 15.32 10.40 -7.42
N ILE A 81 15.60 9.10 -7.25
CA ILE A 81 16.97 8.62 -7.08
C ILE A 81 17.79 8.86 -8.34
N GLY A 82 17.22 8.63 -9.53
CA GLY A 82 17.89 8.90 -10.80
C GLY A 82 18.30 10.36 -10.97
N MET A 83 17.40 11.29 -10.64
CA MET A 83 17.70 12.72 -10.66
C MET A 83 18.76 13.10 -9.63
N ALA A 84 18.68 12.56 -8.40
CA ALA A 84 19.67 12.80 -7.35
C ALA A 84 21.05 12.24 -7.69
N ALA A 85 21.12 11.05 -8.28
CA ALA A 85 22.36 10.42 -8.72
C ALA A 85 23.04 11.23 -9.82
N ASN A 86 22.25 11.78 -10.76
CA ASN A 86 22.77 12.63 -11.83
C ASN A 86 23.30 13.96 -11.28
N SER A 87 22.58 14.61 -10.37
CA SER A 87 23.01 15.89 -9.78
C SER A 87 24.25 15.75 -8.87
N ALA A 88 24.36 14.63 -8.16
CA ALA A 88 25.50 14.35 -7.28
C ALA A 88 26.68 13.69 -8.00
N HIS A 89 26.63 13.55 -9.33
CA HIS A 89 27.66 12.91 -10.15
C HIS A 89 28.09 11.51 -9.67
N TRP A 90 27.15 10.70 -9.17
CA TRP A 90 27.44 9.35 -8.68
C TRP A 90 27.90 8.38 -9.77
N LEU A 91 27.56 8.67 -11.03
CA LEU A 91 27.85 7.84 -12.20
C LEU A 91 28.60 8.66 -13.27
N PRO A 92 29.84 9.11 -12.99
CA PRO A 92 30.54 10.08 -13.83
C PRO A 92 30.95 9.52 -15.20
N ASP A 93 31.18 8.20 -15.31
CA ASP A 93 31.65 7.55 -16.54
C ASP A 93 30.51 7.07 -17.46
N LEU A 94 29.26 7.24 -17.02
CA LEU A 94 28.09 6.80 -17.78
C LEU A 94 27.51 7.96 -18.60
N SER A 95 27.18 7.67 -19.86
CA SER A 95 26.39 8.62 -20.66
C SER A 95 25.02 8.84 -19.99
N PRO A 96 24.41 10.03 -20.12
CA PRO A 96 23.08 10.28 -19.56
C PRO A 96 22.03 9.26 -20.02
N ALA A 97 22.12 8.81 -21.27
CA ALA A 97 21.23 7.78 -21.81
C ALA A 97 21.41 6.42 -21.10
N ASN A 98 22.65 5.99 -20.88
CA ASN A 98 22.93 4.72 -20.19
C ASN A 98 22.53 4.77 -18.71
N ALA A 99 22.68 5.92 -18.05
CA ALA A 99 22.20 6.12 -16.69
C ALA A 99 20.66 5.99 -16.61
N VAL A 100 19.92 6.64 -17.52
CA VAL A 100 18.45 6.53 -17.57
C VAL A 100 18.02 5.08 -17.82
N LEU A 101 18.63 4.39 -18.80
CA LEU A 101 18.33 2.98 -19.07
C LEU A 101 18.57 2.08 -17.86
N MET A 102 19.61 2.35 -17.07
CA MET A 102 19.89 1.63 -15.82
C MET A 102 18.76 1.82 -14.80
N PHE A 103 18.32 3.06 -14.57
CA PHE A 103 17.21 3.33 -13.65
C PHE A 103 15.89 2.71 -14.11
N VAL A 104 15.60 2.74 -15.41
CA VAL A 104 14.42 2.07 -15.98
C VAL A 104 14.51 0.55 -15.83
N ALA A 105 15.69 -0.05 -15.98
CA ALA A 105 15.88 -1.48 -15.75
C ALA A 105 15.65 -1.87 -14.27
N ILE A 106 16.16 -1.05 -13.34
CA ILE A 106 15.91 -1.23 -11.90
C ILE A 106 14.42 -1.09 -11.58
N GLU A 107 13.75 -0.09 -12.16
CA GLU A 107 12.30 0.11 -12.00
C GLU A 107 11.52 -1.13 -12.44
N HIS A 108 11.78 -1.66 -13.64
CA HIS A 108 11.10 -2.86 -14.16
C HIS A 108 11.37 -4.10 -13.31
N PHE A 109 12.60 -4.25 -12.79
CA PHE A 109 12.93 -5.32 -11.87
C PHE A 109 12.12 -5.21 -10.56
N LEU A 110 12.04 -4.03 -9.96
CA LEU A 110 11.28 -3.80 -8.73
C LEU A 110 9.77 -4.01 -8.94
N LEU A 111 9.22 -3.55 -10.06
CA LEU A 111 7.83 -3.83 -10.43
C LEU A 111 7.61 -5.34 -10.62
N GLY A 112 8.54 -6.04 -11.28
CA GLY A 112 8.50 -7.49 -11.44
C GLY A 112 8.46 -8.22 -10.08
N VAL A 113 9.32 -7.83 -9.14
CA VAL A 113 9.31 -8.37 -7.77
C VAL A 113 7.99 -8.09 -7.07
N LYS A 114 7.46 -6.86 -7.15
CA LYS A 114 6.16 -6.49 -6.57
C LYS A 114 5.03 -7.38 -7.08
N PHE A 115 4.92 -7.56 -8.40
CA PHE A 115 3.87 -8.40 -8.99
C PHE A 115 4.07 -9.87 -8.67
N LEU A 116 5.31 -10.36 -8.63
CA LEU A 116 5.62 -11.72 -8.20
C LEU A 116 5.14 -11.97 -6.76
N VAL A 117 5.44 -11.06 -5.84
CA VAL A 117 4.99 -11.16 -4.44
C VAL A 117 3.47 -11.17 -4.37
N ALA A 118 2.79 -10.31 -5.14
CA ALA A 118 1.32 -10.28 -5.18
C ALA A 118 0.70 -11.57 -5.76
N MET A 119 1.41 -12.28 -6.65
CA MET A 119 0.92 -13.56 -7.19
C MET A 119 1.23 -14.76 -6.28
N VAL A 120 2.34 -14.71 -5.55
CA VAL A 120 2.81 -15.82 -4.70
C VAL A 120 2.07 -15.86 -3.37
N ILE A 121 1.71 -14.70 -2.81
CA ILE A 121 1.01 -14.63 -1.53
C ILE A 121 -0.49 -14.83 -1.77
N PRO A 122 -1.12 -15.89 -1.22
CA PRO A 122 -2.56 -16.08 -1.36
C PRO A 122 -3.33 -15.05 -0.54
N ASP A 123 -4.40 -14.49 -1.13
CA ASP A 123 -5.25 -13.47 -0.49
C ASP A 123 -5.99 -13.99 0.76
N VAL A 124 -6.29 -15.30 0.78
CA VAL A 124 -6.99 -15.96 1.88
C VAL A 124 -6.05 -16.98 2.53
N PRO A 125 -5.79 -16.89 3.84
CA PRO A 125 -4.92 -17.84 4.52
C PRO A 125 -5.53 -19.24 4.58
N GLN A 126 -4.69 -20.27 4.61
CA GLN A 126 -5.11 -21.67 4.51
C GLN A 126 -6.13 -22.10 5.57
N TRP A 127 -5.96 -21.67 6.82
CA TRP A 127 -6.88 -22.00 7.91
C TRP A 127 -8.29 -21.45 7.68
N VAL A 128 -8.45 -20.32 6.98
CA VAL A 128 -9.78 -19.79 6.60
C VAL A 128 -10.38 -20.64 5.50
N GLN A 129 -9.59 -21.05 4.51
CA GLN A 129 -10.06 -21.93 3.42
C GLN A 129 -10.54 -23.27 3.98
N ASP A 130 -9.82 -23.83 4.94
CA ASP A 130 -10.20 -25.09 5.61
C ASP A 130 -11.53 -24.95 6.37
N GLU A 131 -11.74 -23.84 7.09
CA GLU A 131 -13.01 -23.59 7.79
C GLU A 131 -14.18 -23.32 6.83
N MET A 132 -13.96 -22.56 5.76
CA MET A 132 -14.96 -22.36 4.70
C MET A 132 -15.35 -23.70 4.05
N ALA A 133 -14.36 -24.55 3.75
CA ALA A 133 -14.60 -25.87 3.17
C ALA A 133 -15.38 -26.79 4.13
N LYS A 134 -15.12 -26.73 5.44
CA LYS A 134 -15.91 -27.46 6.45
C LYS A 134 -17.36 -26.98 6.48
N GLN A 135 -17.59 -25.67 6.46
CA GLN A 135 -18.94 -25.10 6.44
C GLN A 135 -19.72 -25.52 5.18
N ASP A 136 -19.07 -25.45 4.01
CA ASP A 136 -19.67 -25.88 2.73
C ASP A 136 -20.01 -27.37 2.72
N TYR A 137 -19.15 -28.20 3.31
CA TYR A 137 -19.40 -29.63 3.46
C TYR A 137 -20.61 -29.91 4.37
N GLN A 138 -20.71 -29.22 5.51
CA GLN A 138 -21.86 -29.35 6.41
C GLN A 138 -23.16 -28.87 5.75
N ALA A 139 -23.12 -27.77 5.00
CA ALA A 139 -24.28 -27.27 4.27
C ALA A 139 -24.80 -28.30 3.25
N LYS A 140 -23.91 -29.02 2.57
CA LYS A 140 -24.27 -30.11 1.64
C LYS A 140 -24.90 -31.33 2.33
N LEU A 141 -24.48 -31.64 3.56
CA LEU A 141 -25.08 -32.74 4.34
C LEU A 141 -26.46 -32.40 4.92
N ALA A 142 -26.78 -31.12 5.06
CA ALA A 142 -28.05 -30.65 5.59
C ALA A 142 -29.17 -30.54 4.53
N LEU A 143 -28.82 -30.70 3.24
CA LEU A 143 -29.74 -30.74 2.09
C LEU A 143 -30.12 -32.18 1.73
#